data_AF-A0A1L0CGD3-F1
#
_entry.id   AF-A0A1L0CGD3-F1
#
_cell.length_a   1.000
_cell.length_b   1.000
_cell.length_c   1.000
_cell.angle_alpha   90.00
_cell.angle_beta   90.00
_cell.angle_gamma   90.00
#
_symmetry.space_group_name_H-M   'P 1'
#
loop_
_entity.id
_entity.type
_entity.pdbx_description
1 polymer ?
#
loop_
_entity_poly.entity_id
_entity_poly.type
_entity_poly.pdbx_seq_one_letter_code
_entity_poly.pdbx_strand_id
1 'polypeptide(L)'
;MSSFPALDDQPTNIDFDSDNIDETDFLKREQQVLGDEFKTQNDEDFVNELQESDDEVNAFNQQFPDLEDNSIHKESLLEPELEVEEVETPKQEYKPSEAIQHWKERRDLEVKERDEQDALKKQKIKENAEKKIKLFYEEYEQNKAKTYKETQEKAEAFIEENNKFIQSADDIDSKSNVSWKKALKLLDDLDSLSVNVGDRDRSKFKNLLVKLSTKDN
;
A
#
# COMPACT_ATOMS: atom_id res chain seq x y z
N MET A 1 3.06 -15.41 -22.52
CA MET A 1 3.91 -15.92 -21.43
C MET A 1 4.24 -14.73 -20.55
N SER A 2 3.67 -14.71 -19.35
CA SER A 2 3.69 -13.57 -18.43
C SER A 2 5.07 -13.51 -17.75
N SER A 3 5.82 -12.45 -17.99
CA SER A 3 7.14 -12.22 -17.39
C SER A 3 6.97 -11.44 -16.09
N PHE A 4 6.53 -12.13 -15.04
CA PHE A 4 6.61 -11.58 -13.67
C PHE A 4 7.95 -12.01 -13.04
N PRO A 5 8.62 -11.12 -12.28
CA PRO A 5 9.78 -11.50 -11.48
C PRO A 5 9.37 -12.54 -10.44
N ALA A 6 10.20 -13.56 -10.21
CA ALA A 6 9.99 -14.49 -9.11
C ALA A 6 10.15 -13.74 -7.79
N LEU A 7 9.19 -13.92 -6.87
CA LEU A 7 9.28 -13.41 -5.51
C LEU A 7 10.38 -14.21 -4.79
N ASP A 8 11.28 -13.50 -4.12
CA ASP A 8 12.34 -14.07 -3.29
C ASP A 8 11.76 -15.03 -2.23
N ASP A 9 12.50 -16.11 -1.96
CA ASP A 9 12.22 -17.16 -0.97
C ASP A 9 11.95 -16.57 0.42
N GLN A 10 10.68 -16.31 0.72
CA GLN A 10 10.19 -16.20 2.10
C GLN A 10 10.14 -17.62 2.69
N PRO A 11 10.65 -17.86 3.90
CA PRO A 11 10.63 -19.19 4.50
C PRO A 11 9.18 -19.61 4.80
N THR A 12 8.61 -20.42 3.90
CA THR A 12 7.29 -21.06 4.04
C THR A 12 7.36 -22.33 4.90
N ASN A 13 8.18 -22.34 5.96
CA ASN A 13 8.18 -23.43 6.91
C ASN A 13 7.54 -22.95 8.21
N ILE A 14 6.21 -22.90 8.20
CA ILE A 14 5.38 -22.67 9.38
C ILE A 14 4.76 -24.02 9.70
N ASP A 15 5.24 -24.67 10.77
CA ASP A 15 4.58 -25.82 11.36
C ASP A 15 3.24 -25.36 11.93
N PHE A 16 2.15 -25.70 11.24
CA PHE A 16 0.80 -25.53 11.77
C PHE A 16 0.50 -26.71 12.68
N ASP A 17 0.71 -26.54 13.99
CA ASP A 17 0.13 -27.46 14.99
C ASP A 17 -1.40 -27.31 14.92
N SER A 18 -2.05 -28.22 14.18
CA SER A 18 -3.49 -28.21 13.90
C SER A 18 -4.37 -28.55 15.11
N ASP A 19 -3.77 -28.94 16.22
CA ASP A 19 -4.48 -29.51 17.37
C ASP A 19 -4.90 -28.46 18.42
N ASN A 20 -4.65 -27.17 18.16
CA ASN A 20 -4.95 -26.06 19.08
C ASN A 20 -5.59 -24.85 18.37
N ILE A 21 -6.32 -25.10 17.29
CA ILE A 21 -6.93 -24.07 16.43
C ILE A 21 -8.03 -23.27 17.15
N ASP A 22 -8.62 -23.82 18.21
CA ASP A 22 -9.78 -23.20 18.88
C ASP A 22 -9.40 -22.17 19.96
N GLU A 23 -8.15 -22.09 20.41
CA GLU A 23 -7.75 -21.20 21.52
C GLU A 23 -6.90 -19.98 21.13
N THR A 24 -6.43 -19.88 19.88
CA THR A 24 -5.63 -18.72 19.44
C THR A 24 -6.39 -17.85 18.44
N ASP A 25 -7.03 -16.81 18.99
CA ASP A 25 -7.55 -15.63 18.29
C ASP A 25 -6.82 -15.35 16.96
N PHE A 26 -7.57 -15.40 15.86
CA PHE A 26 -7.10 -15.21 14.49
C PHE A 26 -6.22 -13.95 14.36
N LEU A 27 -6.59 -12.86 15.02
CA LEU A 27 -5.85 -11.61 14.98
C LEU A 27 -4.46 -11.76 15.63
N LYS A 28 -4.36 -12.47 16.76
CA LYS A 28 -3.07 -12.71 17.43
C LYS A 28 -2.17 -13.60 16.59
N ARG A 29 -2.75 -14.61 15.92
CA ARG A 29 -1.99 -15.50 15.02
C ARG A 29 -1.41 -14.73 13.85
N GLU A 30 -2.24 -13.97 13.13
CA GLU A 30 -1.78 -13.18 11.98
C GLU A 30 -0.81 -12.08 12.42
N GLN A 31 -1.03 -11.44 13.57
CA GLN A 31 -0.10 -10.46 14.14
C GLN A 31 1.27 -11.09 14.47
N GLN A 32 1.31 -12.32 14.98
CA GLN A 32 2.57 -13.01 15.28
C GLN A 32 3.32 -13.41 14.00
N VAL A 33 2.60 -13.71 12.92
CA VAL A 33 3.17 -14.07 11.62
C VAL A 33 3.66 -12.84 10.84
N LEU A 34 2.90 -11.74 10.86
CA LEU A 34 3.15 -10.54 10.05
C LEU A 34 3.93 -9.44 10.81
N GLY A 35 4.02 -9.53 12.13
CA GLY A 35 4.71 -8.55 12.97
C GLY A 35 3.98 -7.20 13.08
N ASP A 36 4.69 -6.20 13.59
CA ASP A 36 4.13 -4.86 13.87
C ASP A 36 4.08 -3.95 12.62
N GLU A 37 4.47 -4.43 11.44
CA GLU A 37 4.57 -3.61 10.21
C GLU A 37 3.22 -3.12 9.67
N PHE A 38 2.11 -3.76 10.09
CA PHE A 38 0.75 -3.40 9.69
C PHE A 38 -0.07 -2.74 10.80
N LYS A 39 0.48 -2.54 12.00
CA LYS A 39 -0.25 -1.86 13.07
C LYS A 39 -0.41 -0.38 12.76
N THR A 40 -1.64 0.08 12.66
CA THR A 40 -1.96 1.50 12.57
C THR A 40 -2.44 2.02 13.92
N GLN A 41 -2.27 3.33 14.18
CA GLN A 41 -2.72 3.94 15.45
C GLN A 41 -4.24 3.80 15.69
N ASN A 42 -5.01 3.57 14.62
CA ASN A 42 -6.46 3.40 14.68
C ASN A 42 -6.88 1.96 15.01
N ASP A 43 -5.97 0.97 14.92
CA ASP A 43 -6.31 -0.44 15.17
C ASP A 43 -6.58 -0.67 16.66
N GLU A 44 -5.87 0.02 17.56
CA GLU A 44 -6.11 -0.06 19.00
C GLU A 44 -7.50 0.49 19.35
N ASP A 45 -7.92 1.59 18.72
CA ASP A 45 -9.25 2.17 18.92
C ASP A 45 -10.35 1.21 18.40
N PHE A 46 -10.14 0.57 17.24
CA PHE A 46 -11.09 -0.38 16.67
C PHE A 46 -11.23 -1.67 17.49
N VAL A 47 -10.11 -2.20 18.00
CA VAL A 47 -10.13 -3.38 18.87
C VAL A 47 -10.82 -3.06 20.21
N ASN A 48 -10.57 -1.88 20.78
CA ASN A 48 -11.24 -1.45 21.99
C ASN A 48 -12.75 -1.22 21.77
N GLU A 49 -13.15 -0.63 20.65
CA GLU A 49 -14.57 -0.41 20.29
C GLU A 49 -15.32 -1.75 20.10
N LEU A 50 -14.68 -2.74 19.47
CA LEU A 50 -15.23 -4.09 19.36
C LEU A 50 -15.38 -4.78 20.72
N GLN A 51 -14.42 -4.59 21.62
CA GLN A 51 -14.44 -5.18 22.96
C GLN A 51 -15.44 -4.48 23.89
N GLU A 52 -15.77 -3.21 23.65
CA GLU A 52 -16.84 -2.49 24.34
C GLU A 52 -18.23 -2.81 23.78
N SER A 53 -18.34 -3.24 22.51
CA SER A 53 -19.59 -3.67 21.85
C SER A 53 -20.08 -5.09 22.23
N ASP A 54 -19.79 -5.53 23.45
CA ASP A 54 -20.25 -6.81 24.01
C ASP A 54 -21.78 -6.96 23.91
N ASP A 55 -22.53 -5.86 23.90
CA ASP A 55 -23.98 -5.84 23.77
C ASP A 55 -24.48 -6.30 22.37
N GLU A 56 -23.77 -5.96 21.28
CA GLU A 56 -24.13 -6.41 19.92
C GLU A 56 -23.78 -7.88 19.70
N VAL A 57 -22.63 -8.33 20.25
CA VAL A 57 -22.22 -9.74 20.22
C VAL A 57 -23.15 -10.60 21.06
N ASN A 58 -23.58 -10.13 22.24
CA ASN A 58 -24.58 -10.81 23.06
C ASN A 58 -25.96 -10.87 22.40
N ALA A 59 -26.36 -9.84 21.67
CA ALA A 59 -27.60 -9.86 20.89
C ALA A 59 -27.55 -10.88 19.74
N PHE A 60 -26.39 -11.02 19.08
CA PHE A 60 -26.16 -12.04 18.07
C PHE A 60 -26.22 -13.48 18.64
N ASN A 61 -25.57 -13.72 19.78
CA ASN A 61 -25.58 -15.02 20.47
C ASN A 61 -26.97 -15.43 20.97
N GLN A 62 -27.85 -14.46 21.31
CA GLN A 62 -29.24 -14.75 21.65
C GLN A 62 -30.08 -15.15 20.43
N GLN A 63 -29.75 -14.61 19.25
CA GLN A 63 -30.49 -14.83 18.01
C GLN A 63 -30.06 -16.12 17.30
N PHE A 64 -28.84 -16.59 17.58
CA PHE A 64 -28.29 -17.86 17.14
C PHE A 64 -27.61 -18.56 18.32
N PRO A 65 -28.34 -19.40 19.09
CA PRO A 65 -27.76 -20.13 20.21
C PRO A 65 -26.65 -21.08 19.74
N ASP A 66 -25.48 -20.99 20.37
CA ASP A 66 -24.34 -21.84 20.06
C ASP A 66 -24.66 -23.32 20.33
N LEU A 67 -24.28 -24.18 19.38
CA LEU A 67 -24.56 -25.62 19.42
C LEU A 67 -23.59 -26.41 20.30
N GLU A 68 -22.62 -25.76 20.96
CA GLU A 68 -21.52 -26.44 21.65
C GLU A 68 -21.76 -26.70 23.15
N ASP A 69 -22.78 -26.09 23.76
CA ASP A 69 -23.08 -26.25 25.19
C ASP A 69 -24.26 -27.20 25.46
N ASN A 70 -24.17 -28.44 24.96
CA ASN A 70 -25.09 -29.48 25.41
C ASN A 70 -24.48 -30.89 25.42
N SER A 71 -23.63 -31.13 26.42
CA SER A 71 -23.59 -32.44 27.05
C SER A 71 -24.74 -32.51 28.07
N ILE A 72 -25.69 -33.42 27.79
CA ILE A 72 -26.85 -33.87 28.61
C ILE A 72 -28.22 -33.29 28.17
N HIS A 73 -28.65 -33.70 26.97
CA HIS A 73 -29.92 -34.41 26.81
C HIS A 73 -29.65 -35.79 26.17
N LYS A 74 -28.99 -36.66 26.92
CA LYS A 74 -29.07 -38.12 26.70
C LYS A 74 -30.40 -38.60 27.29
N GLU A 75 -31.51 -38.21 26.68
CA GLU A 75 -32.71 -39.01 26.82
C GLU A 75 -32.54 -40.19 25.88
N SER A 76 -32.35 -41.36 26.50
CA SER A 76 -32.38 -42.64 25.84
C SER A 76 -33.73 -42.80 25.15
N LEU A 77 -33.81 -42.40 23.87
CA LEU A 77 -34.67 -43.12 22.95
C LEU A 77 -33.84 -44.29 22.48
N LEU A 78 -34.16 -45.47 23.02
CA LEU A 78 -33.77 -46.73 22.42
C LEU A 78 -33.98 -46.59 20.92
N GLU A 79 -32.93 -46.84 20.17
CA GLU A 79 -33.01 -47.30 18.81
C GLU A 79 -33.96 -48.52 18.83
N PRO A 80 -35.21 -48.44 18.31
CA PRO A 80 -35.73 -49.66 17.75
C PRO A 80 -34.70 -50.06 16.68
N GLU A 81 -34.15 -51.27 16.77
CA GLU A 81 -33.65 -51.97 15.60
C GLU A 81 -34.80 -51.96 14.57
N LEU A 82 -34.91 -50.87 13.82
CA LEU A 82 -35.63 -50.86 12.58
C LEU A 82 -34.69 -51.56 11.63
N GLU A 83 -34.97 -52.83 11.38
CA GLU A 83 -34.69 -53.44 10.08
C GLU A 83 -34.91 -52.33 9.04
N VAL A 84 -33.83 -51.89 8.42
CA VAL A 84 -33.87 -51.03 7.25
C VAL A 84 -34.52 -51.86 6.14
N GLU A 85 -35.84 -51.97 6.16
CA GLU A 85 -36.61 -52.12 4.94
C GLU A 85 -36.30 -50.86 4.13
N GLU A 86 -35.50 -51.06 3.09
CA GLU A 86 -35.26 -50.15 1.99
C GLU A 86 -36.64 -49.73 1.44
N VAL A 87 -37.19 -48.65 1.97
CA VAL A 87 -38.36 -48.00 1.36
C VAL A 87 -37.84 -47.35 0.10
N GLU A 88 -37.88 -48.11 -1.00
CA GLU A 88 -37.79 -47.59 -2.36
C GLU A 88 -38.91 -46.56 -2.54
N THR A 89 -38.65 -45.29 -2.20
CA THR A 89 -39.55 -44.20 -2.59
C THR A 89 -39.60 -44.21 -4.11
N PRO A 90 -40.75 -44.44 -4.74
CA PRO A 90 -40.83 -44.51 -6.20
C PRO A 90 -40.33 -43.18 -6.77
N LYS A 91 -39.27 -43.22 -7.58
CA LYS A 91 -38.83 -42.11 -8.46
C LYS A 91 -39.94 -41.83 -9.47
N GLN A 92 -41.03 -41.23 -9.03
CA GLN A 92 -42.02 -40.69 -9.94
C GLN A 92 -41.36 -39.48 -10.63
N GLU A 93 -41.30 -39.52 -11.96
CA GLU A 93 -40.93 -38.36 -12.78
C GLU A 93 -41.99 -37.26 -12.60
N TYR A 94 -41.84 -36.44 -11.56
CA TYR A 94 -42.69 -35.29 -11.32
C TYR A 94 -42.38 -34.22 -12.36
N LYS A 95 -43.32 -33.97 -13.27
CA LYS A 95 -43.29 -32.76 -14.11
C LYS A 95 -43.57 -31.56 -13.20
N PRO A 96 -42.71 -30.54 -13.18
CA PRO A 96 -42.92 -29.37 -12.35
C PRO A 96 -44.20 -28.66 -12.79
N SER A 97 -44.96 -28.14 -11.82
CA SER A 97 -46.19 -27.40 -12.08
C SER A 97 -45.91 -26.17 -12.95
N GLU A 98 -46.91 -25.74 -13.73
CA GLU A 98 -46.80 -24.58 -14.62
C GLU A 98 -46.39 -23.31 -13.86
N ALA A 99 -46.83 -23.16 -12.60
CA ALA A 99 -46.42 -22.06 -11.73
C ALA A 99 -44.91 -22.03 -11.46
N ILE A 100 -44.29 -23.21 -11.26
CA ILE A 100 -42.84 -23.33 -11.06
C ILE A 100 -42.09 -23.02 -12.36
N GLN A 101 -42.63 -23.41 -13.51
CA GLN A 101 -42.02 -23.09 -14.81
C GLN A 101 -42.00 -21.58 -15.06
N HIS A 102 -43.13 -20.90 -14.90
CA HIS A 102 -43.20 -19.44 -15.05
C HIS A 102 -42.40 -18.66 -14.00
N TRP A 103 -42.26 -19.18 -12.78
CA TRP A 103 -41.36 -18.59 -11.80
C TRP A 103 -39.89 -18.74 -12.21
N LYS A 104 -39.50 -19.92 -12.72
CA LYS A 104 -38.14 -20.14 -13.23
C LYS A 104 -37.81 -19.20 -14.38
N GLU A 105 -38.70 -19.06 -15.36
CA GLU A 105 -38.53 -18.16 -16.51
C GLU A 105 -38.34 -16.69 -16.08
N ARG A 106 -39.16 -16.19 -15.14
CA ARG A 106 -39.03 -14.83 -14.62
C ARG A 106 -37.71 -14.60 -13.88
N ARG A 107 -37.31 -15.55 -13.04
CA ARG A 107 -36.03 -15.51 -12.33
C ARG A 107 -34.86 -15.54 -13.30
N ASP A 108 -34.90 -16.41 -14.31
CA ASP A 108 -33.82 -16.51 -15.30
C ASP A 108 -33.68 -15.21 -16.12
N LEU A 109 -34.80 -14.54 -16.43
CA LEU A 109 -34.77 -13.20 -17.05
C LEU A 109 -34.15 -12.14 -16.13
N GLU A 110 -34.53 -12.10 -14.85
CA GLU A 110 -33.97 -11.13 -13.90
C GLU A 110 -32.48 -11.37 -13.64
N VAL A 111 -32.06 -12.63 -13.51
CA VAL A 111 -30.65 -13.01 -13.38
C VAL A 111 -29.87 -12.57 -14.61
N LYS A 112 -30.40 -12.82 -15.81
CA LYS A 112 -29.77 -12.39 -17.06
C LYS A 112 -29.61 -10.87 -17.14
N GLU A 113 -30.64 -10.10 -16.76
CA GLU A 113 -30.55 -8.63 -16.75
C GLU A 113 -29.48 -8.14 -15.75
N ARG A 114 -29.42 -8.74 -14.56
CA ARG A 114 -28.40 -8.43 -13.56
C ARG A 114 -27.00 -8.76 -14.06
N ASP A 115 -26.82 -9.94 -14.66
CA ASP A 115 -25.54 -10.38 -15.23
C ASP A 115 -25.08 -9.46 -16.36
N GLU A 116 -25.99 -8.99 -17.21
CA GLU A 116 -25.70 -8.00 -18.26
C GLU A 116 -25.26 -6.66 -17.66
N GLN A 117 -25.93 -6.17 -16.62
CA GLN A 117 -25.54 -4.94 -15.94
C GLN A 117 -24.16 -5.06 -15.27
N ASP A 118 -23.88 -6.18 -14.63
CA ASP A 118 -22.63 -6.40 -13.93
C ASP A 118 -21.47 -6.63 -14.90
N ALA A 119 -21.71 -7.30 -16.04
CA ALA A 119 -20.76 -7.38 -17.14
C ALA A 119 -20.40 -5.97 -17.68
N LEU A 120 -21.40 -5.10 -17.89
CA LEU A 120 -21.18 -3.72 -18.31
C LEU A 120 -20.39 -2.90 -17.29
N LYS A 121 -20.70 -3.04 -15.99
CA LYS A 121 -19.94 -2.37 -14.91
C LYS A 121 -18.49 -2.84 -14.89
N LYS A 122 -18.27 -4.15 -14.99
CA LYS A 122 -16.92 -4.74 -15.03
C LYS A 122 -16.12 -4.21 -16.22
N GLN A 123 -16.73 -4.15 -17.40
CA GLN A 123 -16.08 -3.58 -18.58
C GLN A 123 -15.73 -2.10 -18.38
N LYS A 124 -16.66 -1.28 -17.87
CA LYS A 124 -16.40 0.14 -17.58
C LYS A 124 -15.26 0.34 -16.58
N ILE A 125 -15.20 -0.48 -15.54
CA ILE A 125 -14.11 -0.43 -14.56
C ILE A 125 -12.78 -0.76 -15.23
N LYS A 126 -12.74 -1.82 -16.05
CA LYS A 126 -11.54 -2.20 -16.80
C LYS A 126 -11.08 -1.08 -17.74
N GLU A 127 -11.98 -0.53 -18.54
CA GLU A 127 -11.67 0.57 -19.45
C GLU A 127 -11.19 1.84 -18.72
N ASN A 128 -11.79 2.14 -17.56
CA ASN A 128 -11.37 3.26 -16.72
C ASN A 128 -9.95 3.01 -16.17
N ALA A 129 -9.68 1.81 -15.67
CA ALA A 129 -8.35 1.44 -15.19
C ALA A 129 -7.30 1.56 -16.31
N GLU A 130 -7.59 1.05 -17.51
CA GLU A 130 -6.70 1.19 -18.68
C GLU A 130 -6.46 2.65 -19.05
N LYS A 131 -7.49 3.51 -19.02
CA LYS A 131 -7.35 4.95 -19.26
C LYS A 131 -6.50 5.63 -18.19
N LYS A 132 -6.71 5.32 -16.91
CA LYS A 132 -5.91 5.85 -15.80
C LYS A 132 -4.44 5.46 -15.91
N ILE A 133 -4.16 4.22 -16.30
CA ILE A 133 -2.79 3.76 -16.55
C ILE A 133 -2.15 4.58 -17.69
N LYS A 134 -2.85 4.79 -18.80
CA LYS A 134 -2.34 5.61 -19.90
C LYS A 134 -2.06 7.06 -19.47
N LEU A 135 -3.00 7.68 -18.76
CA LEU A 135 -2.86 9.04 -18.22
C LEU A 135 -1.66 9.15 -17.28
N PHE A 136 -1.47 8.16 -16.40
CA PHE A 136 -0.32 8.13 -15.49
C PHE A 136 1.01 8.14 -16.25
N TYR A 137 1.15 7.33 -17.30
CA TYR A 137 2.38 7.31 -18.09
C TYR A 137 2.58 8.60 -18.88
N GLU A 138 1.51 9.18 -19.44
CA GLU A 138 1.58 10.47 -20.11
C GLU A 138 2.02 11.58 -19.16
N GLU A 139 1.42 11.65 -17.97
CA GLU A 139 1.80 12.61 -16.93
C GLU A 139 3.23 12.38 -16.44
N TYR A 140 3.64 11.14 -16.24
CA TYR A 140 5.00 10.79 -15.84
C TYR A 140 6.02 11.23 -16.89
N GLU A 141 5.77 10.98 -18.18
CA GLU A 141 6.64 11.41 -19.26
C GLU A 141 6.73 12.94 -19.35
N GLN A 142 5.59 13.64 -19.23
CA GLN A 142 5.56 15.11 -19.19
C GLN A 142 6.35 15.66 -18.00
N ASN A 143 6.15 15.11 -16.80
CA ASN A 143 6.86 15.54 -15.61
C ASN A 143 8.36 15.23 -15.72
N LYS A 144 8.72 14.03 -16.21
CA LYS A 144 10.10 13.66 -16.47
C LYS A 144 10.77 14.63 -17.47
N ALA A 145 10.11 14.92 -18.58
CA ALA A 145 10.62 15.87 -19.57
C ALA A 145 10.80 17.28 -18.96
N LYS A 146 9.85 17.73 -18.13
CA LYS A 146 9.94 19.00 -17.42
C LYS A 146 11.13 19.02 -16.45
N THR A 147 11.28 18.01 -15.60
CA THR A 147 12.42 17.92 -14.65
C THR A 147 13.77 17.86 -15.37
N TYR A 148 13.85 17.15 -16.49
CA TYR A 148 15.05 17.11 -17.32
C TYR A 148 15.38 18.49 -17.89
N LYS A 149 14.38 19.17 -18.46
CA LYS A 149 14.53 20.52 -19.00
C LYS A 149 14.95 21.51 -17.91
N GLU A 150 14.31 21.49 -16.74
CA GLU A 150 14.69 22.33 -15.60
C GLU A 150 16.11 22.05 -15.12
N THR A 151 16.53 20.78 -15.08
CA THR A 151 17.90 20.40 -14.70
C THR A 151 18.91 20.87 -15.74
N GLN A 152 18.57 20.76 -17.03
CA GLN A 152 19.40 21.25 -18.12
C GLN A 152 19.54 22.77 -18.08
N GLU A 153 18.43 23.51 -17.93
CA GLU A 153 18.44 24.97 -17.81
C GLU A 153 19.25 25.43 -16.59
N LYS A 154 19.12 24.76 -15.45
CA LYS A 154 19.94 25.04 -14.26
C LYS A 154 21.42 24.76 -14.50
N ALA A 155 21.75 23.67 -15.19
CA ALA A 155 23.13 23.34 -15.53
C ALA A 155 23.75 24.36 -16.50
N GLU A 156 23.00 24.76 -17.53
CA GLU A 156 23.40 25.79 -18.49
C GLU A 156 23.58 27.14 -17.79
N ALA A 157 22.64 27.55 -16.94
CA ALA A 157 22.75 28.77 -16.15
C ALA A 157 23.97 28.74 -15.21
N PHE A 158 24.25 27.60 -14.56
CA PHE A 158 25.43 27.44 -13.72
C PHE A 158 26.74 27.54 -14.52
N ILE A 159 26.79 26.93 -15.71
CA ILE A 159 27.95 27.02 -16.59
C ILE A 159 28.14 28.46 -17.09
N GLU A 160 27.07 29.16 -17.48
CA GLU A 160 27.12 30.55 -17.91
C GLU A 160 27.60 31.47 -16.77
N GLU A 161 27.06 31.30 -15.57
CA GLU A 161 27.49 32.04 -14.38
C GLU A 161 28.97 31.80 -14.07
N ASN A 162 29.42 30.55 -14.13
CA ASN A 162 30.81 30.17 -13.91
C ASN A 162 31.72 30.74 -15.02
N ASN A 163 31.30 30.72 -16.28
CA ASN A 163 32.04 31.32 -17.40
C ASN A 163 32.13 32.83 -17.28
N LYS A 164 31.03 33.51 -16.95
CA LYS A 164 31.00 34.95 -16.70
C LYS A 164 31.90 35.34 -15.53
N PHE A 165 31.91 34.54 -14.47
CA PHE A 165 32.81 34.71 -13.34
C PHE A 165 34.30 34.59 -13.77
N ILE A 166 34.63 33.60 -14.59
CA ILE A 166 36.00 33.40 -15.12
C ILE A 166 36.41 34.55 -16.06
N GLN A 167 35.52 34.97 -16.97
CA GLN A 167 35.78 36.06 -17.93
C GLN A 167 35.92 37.43 -17.25
N SER A 168 35.21 37.67 -16.15
CA SER A 168 35.35 38.92 -15.37
C SER A 168 36.75 39.10 -14.76
N ALA A 169 37.62 38.09 -14.85
CA ALA A 169 38.96 38.06 -14.29
C ALA A 169 40.06 37.89 -15.36
N ASP A 170 39.86 38.49 -16.53
CA ASP A 170 40.76 38.36 -17.70
C ASP A 170 42.19 38.88 -17.50
N ASP A 171 42.51 39.62 -16.42
CA ASP A 171 43.91 39.93 -16.09
C ASP A 171 44.65 38.70 -15.54
N ILE A 172 45.86 38.45 -16.06
CA ILE A 172 46.65 37.24 -15.77
C ILE A 172 46.96 37.08 -14.26
N ASP A 173 47.11 38.19 -13.52
CA ASP A 173 47.30 38.17 -12.06
C ASP A 173 46.00 37.86 -11.29
N SER A 174 44.84 38.15 -11.89
CA SER A 174 43.52 37.88 -11.31
C SER A 174 43.15 36.40 -11.31
N LYS A 175 43.75 35.57 -12.18
CA LYS A 175 43.46 34.12 -12.27
C LYS A 175 43.75 33.34 -10.98
N SER A 176 44.74 33.77 -10.20
CA SER A 176 45.01 33.14 -8.88
C SER A 176 43.98 33.57 -7.82
N ASN A 177 43.46 34.80 -7.93
CA ASN A 177 42.45 35.37 -7.04
C ASN A 177 41.02 34.92 -7.37
N VAL A 178 40.74 34.45 -8.60
CA VAL A 178 39.46 33.84 -9.01
C VAL A 178 39.10 32.64 -8.13
N SER A 179 40.07 31.78 -7.81
CA SER A 179 39.86 30.61 -6.96
C SER A 179 39.44 31.00 -5.54
N TRP A 180 40.03 32.05 -4.97
CA TRP A 180 39.69 32.55 -3.63
C TRP A 180 38.36 33.32 -3.62
N LYS A 181 38.08 34.13 -4.65
CA LYS A 181 36.80 34.82 -4.83
C LYS A 181 35.65 33.82 -5.05
N LYS A 182 35.90 32.70 -5.76
CA LYS A 182 34.93 31.60 -5.93
C LYS A 182 34.66 30.89 -4.61
N ALA A 183 35.72 30.59 -3.84
CA ALA A 183 35.58 29.98 -2.52
C ALA A 183 34.81 30.88 -1.55
N LEU A 184 35.00 32.20 -1.59
CA LEU A 184 34.22 33.15 -0.81
C LEU A 184 32.74 33.17 -1.21
N LYS A 185 32.43 33.23 -2.51
CA LYS A 185 31.04 33.20 -2.97
C LYS A 185 30.33 31.91 -2.58
N LEU A 186 30.98 30.77 -2.76
CA LEU A 186 30.46 29.48 -2.32
C LEU A 186 30.26 29.43 -0.80
N LEU A 187 31.12 30.11 -0.02
CA LEU A 187 30.99 30.21 1.43
C LEU A 187 29.88 31.16 1.85
N ASP A 188 29.65 32.26 1.13
CA ASP A 188 28.54 33.20 1.35
C ASP A 188 27.19 32.55 1.04
N ASP A 189 27.11 31.74 -0.03
CA ASP A 189 25.93 30.92 -0.33
C ASP A 189 25.69 29.86 0.78
N LEU A 190 26.76 29.42 1.44
CA LEU A 190 26.74 28.48 2.57
C LEU A 190 26.57 29.15 3.93
N ASP A 191 26.65 30.47 4.04
CA ASP A 191 26.52 31.25 5.30
C ASP A 191 25.07 31.22 5.83
N SER A 192 24.14 30.70 5.03
CA SER A 192 22.80 30.24 5.46
C SER A 192 22.85 29.05 6.41
N LEU A 193 23.98 28.34 6.48
CA LEU A 193 24.25 27.22 7.37
C LEU A 193 25.18 27.69 8.51
N SER A 194 24.79 27.41 9.75
CA SER A 194 25.47 27.73 11.01
C SER A 194 26.97 28.11 10.89
N VAL A 195 27.32 29.27 11.45
CA VAL A 195 28.70 29.80 11.60
C VAL A 195 29.67 28.74 12.15
N ASN A 196 29.14 27.80 12.94
CA ASN A 196 29.84 26.64 13.45
C ASN A 196 29.41 25.38 12.68
N VAL A 197 30.37 24.69 12.05
CA VAL A 197 30.17 23.31 11.62
C VAL A 197 31.02 22.41 12.50
N GLY A 198 30.34 21.77 13.44
CA GLY A 198 30.98 21.14 14.60
C GLY A 198 31.62 22.19 15.52
N ASP A 199 32.79 21.86 16.07
CA ASP A 199 33.56 22.68 17.02
C ASP A 199 34.57 23.64 16.35
N ARG A 200 34.44 23.86 15.02
CA ARG A 200 35.34 24.70 14.23
C ARG A 200 34.64 25.98 13.76
N ASP A 201 35.18 27.11 14.22
CA ASP A 201 34.74 28.47 13.84
C ASP A 201 35.20 28.83 12.41
N ARG A 202 34.23 29.00 11.50
CA ARG A 202 34.46 29.35 10.08
C ARG A 202 34.78 30.82 9.88
N SER A 203 34.52 31.68 10.87
CA SER A 203 34.75 33.13 10.77
C SER A 203 36.22 33.45 10.52
N LYS A 204 37.14 32.71 11.12
CA LYS A 204 38.59 32.88 10.92
C LYS A 204 39.01 32.50 9.49
N PHE A 205 38.40 31.46 8.93
CA PHE A 205 38.65 31.02 7.56
C PHE A 205 38.08 32.01 6.54
N LYS A 206 36.84 32.51 6.75
CA LYS A 206 36.26 33.58 5.94
C LYS A 206 37.16 34.81 5.91
N ASN A 207 37.65 35.25 7.08
CA ASN A 207 38.59 36.37 7.19
C ASN A 207 39.92 36.14 6.45
N LEU A 208 40.45 34.90 6.48
CA LEU A 208 41.67 34.54 5.74
C LEU A 208 41.42 34.58 4.22
N LEU A 209 40.28 34.05 3.76
CA LEU A 209 39.88 34.08 2.36
C LEU A 209 39.67 35.49 1.85
N VAL A 210 39.05 36.38 2.63
CA VAL A 210 38.90 37.81 2.28
C VAL A 210 40.28 38.45 2.13
N LYS A 211 41.20 38.20 3.07
CA LYS A 211 42.57 38.72 2.96
C LYS A 211 43.29 38.20 1.71
N LEU A 212 43.07 36.94 1.33
CA LEU A 212 43.67 36.35 0.14
C LEU A 212 43.03 36.86 -1.15
N SER A 213 41.73 37.18 -1.14
CA SER A 213 41.02 37.68 -2.32
C SER A 213 41.29 39.15 -2.65
N THR A 214 41.70 39.94 -1.65
CA THR A 214 42.07 41.36 -1.79
C THR A 214 43.57 41.61 -1.82
N LYS A 215 44.39 40.60 -1.53
CA LYS A 215 45.86 40.74 -1.57
C LYS A 215 46.33 40.64 -3.02
N ASP A 216 46.23 41.76 -3.71
CA ASP A 216 47.04 42.03 -4.88
C ASP A 216 48.47 42.31 -4.39
N ASN A 217 49.48 41.76 -5.07
CA ASN A 217 50.88 42.15 -4.89
C ASN A 217 51.15 43.40 -5.71
#